data_AF-A0A1Q9GLU6-F1
#
_entry.id   AF-A0A1Q9GLU6-F1
#
_cell.length_a   1.000
_cell.length_b   1.000
_cell.length_c   1.000
_cell.angle_alpha   90.00
_cell.angle_beta   90.00
_cell.angle_gamma   90.00
#
_symmetry.space_group_name_H-M   'P 1'
#
loop_
_entity.id
_entity.type
_entity.pdbx_description
1 polymer ?
#
loop_
_entity_poly.entity_id
_entity_poly.type
_entity_poly.pdbx_seq_one_letter_code
_entity_poly.pdbx_strand_id
1 'polypeptide(L)'
;MPNTLPEHIVLNREFSIALCTFKHQSRSVIYSPFTSESMLCDISVVTLLERLGDAGSHADEIDLFMSKHPQPAPGVIEQLLAMQILLPS
;
A
#
# COMPACT_ATOMS: atom_id res chain seq x y z
N MET A 1 -1.22 8.64 -19.73
CA MET A 1 0.15 9.04 -19.34
C MET A 1 0.92 7.77 -19.01
N PRO A 2 2.21 7.62 -19.35
CA PRO A 2 2.96 6.46 -18.91
C PRO A 2 3.16 6.58 -17.38
N ASN A 3 2.53 5.69 -16.63
CA ASN A 3 2.71 5.56 -15.18
C ASN A 3 4.08 4.93 -14.93
N THR A 4 5.14 5.72 -14.97
CA THR A 4 6.44 5.33 -14.46
C THR A 4 6.41 5.49 -12.95
N LEU A 5 6.23 4.38 -12.24
CA LEU A 5 6.51 4.31 -10.82
C LEU A 5 7.96 4.77 -10.55
N PRO A 6 8.24 5.40 -9.40
CA PRO A 6 9.60 5.73 -9.01
C PRO A 6 10.52 4.50 -9.07
N GLU A 7 11.73 4.63 -9.61
CA GLU A 7 12.71 3.53 -9.71
C GLU A 7 13.08 2.96 -8.33
N HIS A 8 12.98 3.79 -7.28
CA HIS A 8 13.17 3.37 -5.90
C HIS A 8 11.97 3.80 -5.05
N ILE A 9 11.34 2.82 -4.41
CA ILE A 9 10.26 3.03 -3.45
C ILE A 9 10.70 2.52 -2.09
N VAL A 10 10.46 3.32 -1.06
CA VAL A 10 10.72 2.95 0.34
C VAL A 10 9.42 2.95 1.11
N LEU A 11 9.23 1.94 1.96
CA LEU A 11 8.14 1.91 2.91
C LEU A 11 8.46 2.81 4.11
N ASN A 12 7.68 3.86 4.28
CA ASN A 12 7.64 4.62 5.51
C ASN A 12 6.81 3.84 6.54
N ARG A 13 7.44 3.36 7.61
CA ARG A 13 6.79 2.46 8.59
C ARG A 13 5.92 3.18 9.62
N GLU A 14 5.93 4.50 9.60
CA GLU A 14 5.17 5.34 10.53
C GLU A 14 3.71 5.45 10.04
N PHE A 15 2.96 4.34 10.09
CA PHE A 15 1.53 4.28 9.83
C PHE A 15 0.87 3.27 10.78
N SER A 16 -0.46 3.29 10.87
CA SER A 16 -1.22 2.34 11.69
C SER A 16 -2.20 1.54 10.85
N ILE A 17 -2.32 0.25 11.15
CA ILE A 17 -3.34 -0.63 10.55
C ILE A 17 -4.31 -1.06 11.64
N ALA A 18 -5.61 -0.85 11.41
CA ALA A 18 -6.67 -1.36 12.27
C ALA A 18 -7.57 -2.33 11.49
N LEU A 19 -7.88 -3.48 12.09
CA LEU A 19 -8.85 -4.41 11.51
C LEU A 19 -10.28 -3.89 11.74
N CYS A 20 -11.08 -3.88 10.69
CA CYS A 20 -12.48 -3.48 10.73
C CYS A 20 -13.38 -4.61 10.24
N THR A 21 -14.31 -5.03 11.09
CA THR A 21 -15.26 -6.09 10.76
C THR A 21 -16.62 -5.47 10.46
N PHE A 22 -17.05 -5.58 9.21
CA PHE A 22 -18.41 -5.29 8.77
C PHE A 22 -19.20 -6.59 8.71
N LYS A 23 -20.55 -6.55 8.83
CA LYS A 23 -21.45 -7.72 9.00
C LYS A 23 -21.06 -9.00 8.23
N HIS A 24 -20.55 -8.89 7.01
CA HIS A 24 -20.11 -10.03 6.19
C HIS A 24 -18.72 -9.85 5.57
N GLN A 25 -17.92 -8.87 5.99
CA GLN A 25 -16.63 -8.56 5.38
C GLN A 25 -15.62 -8.08 6.43
N SER A 26 -14.45 -8.69 6.44
CA SER A 26 -13.28 -8.16 7.17
C SER A 26 -12.49 -7.27 6.22
N ARG A 27 -12.22 -6.04 6.64
CA ARG A 27 -11.40 -5.05 5.94
C ARG A 27 -10.36 -4.50 6.92
N SER A 28 -9.41 -3.74 6.41
CA SER A 28 -8.43 -3.03 7.23
C SER A 28 -8.47 -1.55 6.91
N VAL A 29 -8.33 -0.71 7.92
CA VAL A 29 -8.13 0.72 7.76
C VAL A 29 -6.66 1.01 7.99
N ILE A 30 -6.02 1.65 7.02
CA ILE A 30 -4.67 2.18 7.13
C ILE A 30 -4.77 3.67 7.42
N TYR A 31 -4.06 4.15 8.43
CA TYR A 31 -3.99 5.56 8.81
C TYR A 31 -2.57 6.07 8.63
N SER A 32 -2.42 7.21 7.94
CA SER A 32 -1.14 7.93 7.85
C SER A 32 -1.13 9.13 8.82
N PRO A 33 -0.19 9.20 9.77
CA PRO A 33 -0.03 10.36 10.65
C PRO A 33 0.50 11.58 9.90
N PHE A 34 1.14 11.41 8.74
CA PHE A 34 1.73 12.52 7.98
C PHE A 34 0.70 13.36 7.24
N THR A 35 -0.30 12.69 6.65
CA THR A 35 -1.38 13.37 5.93
C THR A 35 -2.68 13.43 6.72
N SER A 36 -2.74 12.74 7.88
CA SER A 36 -3.98 12.52 8.65
C SER A 36 -5.09 11.82 7.86
N GLU A 37 -4.75 11.15 6.76
CA GLU A 37 -5.69 10.43 5.91
C GLU A 37 -5.86 8.98 6.37
N SER A 38 -7.02 8.42 6.02
CA SER A 38 -7.33 7.02 6.25
C SER A 38 -7.81 6.36 4.96
N MET A 39 -7.36 5.14 4.70
CA MET A 39 -7.79 4.32 3.57
C MET A 39 -8.36 3.01 4.07
N LEU A 40 -9.60 2.70 3.66
CA LEU A 40 -10.17 1.37 3.82
C LEU A 40 -9.65 0.48 2.69
N CYS A 41 -9.07 -0.66 3.05
CA CYS A 41 -8.47 -1.59 2.12
C CYS A 41 -8.81 -3.04 2.49
N ASP A 42 -8.45 -3.96 1.59
CA ASP A 42 -8.57 -5.38 1.83
C ASP A 42 -7.25 -6.01 2.28
N ILE A 43 -7.29 -7.32 2.54
CA ILE A 43 -6.14 -8.06 3.05
C ILE A 43 -4.95 -8.08 2.08
N SER A 44 -5.17 -7.89 0.77
CA SER A 44 -4.10 -7.91 -0.22
C SER A 44 -3.16 -6.72 -0.05
N VAL A 45 -3.71 -5.55 0.31
CA VAL A 45 -2.93 -4.32 0.58
C VAL A 45 -2.13 -4.46 1.87
N VAL A 46 -2.72 -5.05 2.92
CA VAL A 46 -2.01 -5.33 4.17
C VAL A 46 -0.85 -6.29 3.93
N THR A 47 -1.11 -7.37 3.18
CA THR A 47 -0.08 -8.36 2.82
C THR A 47 1.05 -7.72 2.02
N LEU A 48 0.75 -6.78 1.11
CA LEU A 48 1.78 -6.02 0.40
C LEU A 48 2.65 -5.22 1.39
N LEU A 49 2.04 -4.45 2.29
CA LEU A 49 2.78 -3.62 3.25
C LEU A 49 3.65 -4.45 4.22
N GLU A 50 3.16 -5.60 4.66
CA GLU A 50 3.94 -6.54 5.47
C GLU A 50 5.16 -7.06 4.70
N ARG A 51 4.98 -7.49 3.45
CA ARG A 51 6.09 -7.95 2.60
C ARG A 51 7.10 -6.86 2.33
N LEU A 52 6.65 -5.64 2.09
CA LEU A 52 7.55 -4.48 1.96
C LEU A 52 8.30 -4.21 3.27
N GLY A 53 7.73 -4.53 4.43
CA GLY A 53 8.42 -4.48 5.72
C GLY A 53 9.54 -5.51 5.88
N ASP A 54 9.49 -6.63 5.18
CA ASP A 54 10.45 -7.74 5.33
C ASP A 54 11.36 -7.93 4.11
N ALA A 55 11.05 -7.31 2.97
CA ALA A 55 11.74 -7.51 1.71
C ALA A 55 13.09 -6.80 1.63
N GLY A 56 14.04 -7.44 0.97
CA GLY A 56 15.29 -6.80 0.55
C GLY A 56 15.14 -5.90 -0.69
N SER A 57 14.06 -6.07 -1.46
CA SER A 57 13.74 -5.30 -2.67
C SER A 57 12.24 -4.97 -2.69
N HIS A 58 11.90 -3.68 -2.56
CA HIS A 58 10.51 -3.22 -2.54
C HIS A 58 9.87 -3.17 -3.94
N ALA A 59 10.68 -2.97 -4.99
CA ALA A 59 10.19 -2.85 -6.37
C ALA A 59 9.57 -4.17 -6.86
N ASP A 60 10.23 -5.30 -6.59
CA ASP A 60 9.76 -6.62 -7.02
C ASP A 60 8.41 -6.99 -6.38
N GLU A 61 8.18 -6.62 -5.12
CA GLU A 61 6.92 -6.90 -4.43
C GLU A 61 5.76 -6.01 -4.95
N ILE A 62 6.04 -4.76 -5.30
CA ILE A 62 5.05 -3.87 -5.92
C ILE A 62 4.68 -4.37 -7.32
N ASP A 63 5.67 -4.75 -8.14
CA ASP A 63 5.44 -5.31 -9.46
C ASP A 63 4.66 -6.63 -9.38
N LEU A 64 5.01 -7.50 -8.43
CA LEU A 64 4.27 -8.73 -8.17
C LEU A 64 2.82 -8.44 -7.76
N PHE A 65 2.58 -7.45 -6.92
CA PHE A 65 1.23 -7.04 -6.52
C PHE A 65 0.43 -6.49 -7.72
N MET A 66 1.03 -5.63 -8.53
CA MET A 66 0.40 -5.10 -9.75
C MET A 66 0.06 -6.20 -10.75
N SER A 67 0.93 -7.20 -10.92
CA SER A 67 0.67 -8.34 -11.81
C SER A 67 -0.52 -9.20 -11.37
N LYS A 68 -0.71 -9.36 -10.04
CA LYS A 68 -1.81 -10.14 -9.45
C LYS A 68 -3.13 -9.36 -9.42
N HIS A 69 -3.06 -8.04 -9.35
CA HIS A 69 -4.21 -7.17 -9.17
C HIS A 69 -4.20 -5.98 -10.16
N PRO A 70 -4.25 -6.23 -11.49
CA PRO A 70 -3.96 -5.19 -12.49
C PRO A 70 -4.95 -4.03 -12.54
N GLN A 71 -6.20 -4.23 -12.09
CA GLN A 71 -7.24 -3.18 -12.12
C GLN A 71 -7.34 -2.34 -10.84
N PRO A 72 -7.14 -2.88 -9.62
CA PRO A 72 -7.11 -2.05 -8.41
C PRO A 72 -5.71 -1.63 -7.96
N ALA A 73 -4.64 -2.34 -8.32
CA ALA A 73 -3.31 -2.08 -7.76
C ALA A 73 -2.74 -0.69 -8.08
N PRO A 74 -2.82 -0.15 -9.32
CA PRO A 74 -2.25 1.16 -9.61
C PRO A 74 -2.84 2.26 -8.73
N GLY A 75 -4.16 2.29 -8.57
CA GLY A 75 -4.84 3.27 -7.71
C GLY A 75 -4.50 3.10 -6.22
N VAL A 76 -4.29 1.86 -5.76
CA VAL A 76 -3.84 1.61 -4.39
C VAL A 76 -2.41 2.13 -4.19
N ILE A 77 -1.49 1.88 -5.12
CA ILE A 77 -0.10 2.37 -5.01
C ILE A 77 -0.06 3.90 -5.07
N GLU A 78 -0.82 4.52 -5.96
CA GLU A 78 -0.96 5.99 -6.03
C GLU A 78 -1.50 6.56 -4.71
N GLN A 79 -2.51 5.93 -4.11
CA GLN A 79 -3.05 6.36 -2.83
C GLN A 79 -2.04 6.18 -1.68
N LEU A 80 -1.28 5.09 -1.65
CA LEU A 80 -0.23 4.87 -0.65
C LEU A 80 0.92 5.87 -0.78
N LEU A 81 1.26 6.30 -2.00
CA LEU A 81 2.22 7.39 -2.25
C LEU A 81 1.66 8.74 -1.78
N ALA A 82 0.39 9.04 -2.10
CA ALA A 82 -0.28 10.27 -1.68
C ALA A 82 -0.35 10.38 -0.14
N MET A 83 -0.61 9.27 0.54
CA MET A 83 -0.63 9.15 2.00
C MET A 83 0.77 9.13 2.64
N GLN A 84 1.86 9.23 1.86
CA GLN A 84 3.25 9.16 2.35
C GLN A 84 3.60 7.85 3.09
N ILE A 85 2.88 6.77 2.80
CA ILE A 85 3.18 5.43 3.30
C ILE A 85 4.27 4.80 2.42
N LEU A 86 4.16 4.99 1.11
CA LEU A 86 5.26 4.76 0.17
C LEU A 86 5.91 6.10 -0.14
N LEU A 87 7.24 6.11 -0.18
CA LEU A 87 8.03 7.29 -0.52
C LEU A 87 8.87 7.01 -1.77
N PRO A 88 8.90 7.92 -2.76
CA PRO A 88 9.93 7.88 -3.80
C PRO A 88 11.29 8.14 -3.15
N SER A 89 12.28 7.33 -3.49
CA SER A 89 13.67 7.48 -3.06
C SER A 89 14.59 7.86 -4.22
#